data_AF-A0A951P8D9-F1
#
_entry.id   AF-A0A951P8D9-F1
#
_cell.length_a   1.000
_cell.length_b   1.000
_cell.length_c   1.000
_cell.angle_alpha   90.00
_cell.angle_beta   90.00
_cell.angle_gamma   90.00
#
_symmetry.space_group_name_H-M   'P 1'
#
loop_
_entity.id
_entity.type
_entity.pdbx_description
1 polymer ?
#
loop_
_entity_poly.entity_id
_entity_poly.type
_entity_poly.pdbx_seq_one_letter_code
_entity_poly.pdbx_strand_id
1 'polypeptide(L)' 'MIGKPPDPTRMLRAAGLLVKYYLLAWFCFTVLCLMLIGLGAFHLLSVLLMTLGLLLARLAIFLFCFVAVAAIAEAWKYW' A
#
# COMPACT_ATOMS: atom_id res chain seq x y z
N MET A 1 -19.26 -14.89 -25.70
CA MET A 1 -18.91 -15.67 -24.50
C MET A 1 -18.01 -14.80 -23.65
N ILE A 2 -18.59 -14.09 -22.67
CA ILE A 2 -17.83 -13.30 -21.70
C ILE A 2 -17.17 -14.30 -20.75
N GLY A 3 -15.87 -14.53 -20.97
CA GLY A 3 -15.05 -15.42 -20.16
C GLY A 3 -15.08 -14.93 -18.72
N LYS A 4 -15.51 -15.82 -17.82
CA LYS A 4 -15.39 -15.62 -16.38
C LYS A 4 -13.95 -15.20 -16.08
N PRO A 5 -13.70 -14.07 -15.38
CA PRO A 5 -12.34 -13.69 -15.05
C PRO A 5 -11.71 -14.85 -14.27
N PRO A 6 -10.45 -15.21 -14.55
CA PRO A 6 -9.76 -16.25 -13.80
C PRO A 6 -9.87 -15.94 -12.31
N ASP A 7 -10.26 -16.93 -11.51
CA ASP A 7 -10.37 -16.76 -10.07
C ASP A 7 -8.99 -16.32 -9.53
N PRO A 8 -8.85 -15.12 -8.96
CA PRO A 8 -7.55 -14.59 -8.57
C PRO A 8 -6.93 -15.55 -7.55
N THR A 9 -5.71 -16.00 -7.81
CA THR A 9 -5.00 -16.87 -6.87
C THR A 9 -4.93 -16.21 -5.51
N ARG A 10 -4.84 -17.04 -4.46
CA ARG A 10 -4.74 -16.59 -3.06
C ARG A 10 -3.63 -15.53 -2.87
N MET A 11 -2.58 -15.57 -3.68
CA MET A 11 -1.48 -14.59 -3.69
C MET A 11 -1.93 -13.21 -4.20
N LEU A 12 -2.62 -13.14 -5.34
CA LEU A 12 -3.11 -11.87 -5.89
C LEU A 12 -4.15 -11.23 -4.96
N ARG A 13 -5.01 -12.06 -4.33
CA ARG A 13 -5.99 -11.61 -3.34
C ARG A 13 -5.33 -11.07 -2.07
N ALA A 14 -4.28 -11.74 -1.58
CA ALA A 14 -3.49 -11.27 -0.44
C ALA A 14 -2.75 -9.96 -0.76
N ALA A 15 -2.16 -9.85 -1.96
CA ALA A 15 -1.52 -8.63 -2.43
C ALA A 15 -2.51 -7.45 -2.51
N GLY A 16 -3.72 -7.68 -3.02
CA GLY A 16 -4.78 -6.66 -3.05
C GLY A 16 -5.24 -6.21 -1.65
N LEU A 17 -5.35 -7.13 -0.70
CA LEU A 17 -5.65 -6.79 0.70
C LEU A 17 -4.53 -5.97 1.33
N LEU A 18 -3.27 -6.35 1.11
CA LEU A 18 -2.11 -5.62 1.59
C LEU A 18 -2.05 -4.18 1.05
N VAL A 19 -2.32 -3.99 -0.25
CA VAL A 19 -2.41 -2.66 -0.87
C VAL A 19 -3.55 -1.84 -0.25
N LYS A 20 -4.71 -2.45 0.02
CA LYS A 20 -5.84 -1.78 0.67
C LYS A 20 -5.48 -1.29 2.08
N TYR A 21 -4.85 -2.13 2.90
CA TYR A 21 -4.39 -1.73 4.23
C TYR A 21 -3.30 -0.66 4.18
N TYR A 22 -2.42 -0.73 3.18
CA TYR A 22 -1.41 0.29 2.96
C TYR A 22 -2.00 1.65 2.60
N LEU A 23 -3.01 1.70 1.72
CA LEU A 23 -3.76 2.91 1.40
C LEU A 23 -4.49 3.47 2.64
N LEU A 24 -5.07 2.59 3.46
CA LEU A 24 -5.71 2.98 4.72
C LEU A 24 -4.69 3.60 5.70
N ALA A 25 -3.48 3.02 5.81
CA ALA A 25 -2.42 3.56 6.64
C ALA A 25 -1.98 4.96 6.18
N TRP A 26 -1.85 5.17 4.86
CA TRP A 26 -1.59 6.50 4.29
C TRP A 26 -2.70 7.49 4.61
N PHE A 27 -3.95 7.07 4.48
CA PHE A 27 -5.08 7.94 4.80
C PHE A 27 -5.07 8.36 6.28
N CYS A 28 -4.89 7.40 7.20
CA CYS A 28 -4.75 7.71 8.63
C CYS A 28 -3.55 8.62 8.90
N PHE A 29 -2.42 8.38 8.24
CA PHE A 29 -1.23 9.24 8.38
C PHE A 29 -1.51 10.67 7.93
N THR A 30 -2.18 10.86 6.79
CA THR A 30 -2.56 12.19 6.29
C THR A 30 -3.50 12.90 7.26
N VAL A 31 -4.52 12.20 7.79
CA VAL A 31 -5.45 12.77 8.78
C VAL A 31 -4.70 13.20 10.05
N LEU A 32 -3.76 12.36 10.52
CA LEU A 32 -2.98 12.64 11.71
C LEU A 32 -2.05 13.86 11.52
N CYS A 33 -1.45 13.99 10.33
CA CYS A 33 -0.70 15.18 9.93
C CYS A 33 -1.56 16.45 9.91
N LEU A 34 -2.78 16.38 9.36
CA LEU A 34 -3.71 17.51 9.34
C LEU A 34 -4.13 17.93 10.76
N MET A 35 -4.37 16.98 11.66
CA MET A 35 -4.66 17.27 13.07
C MET A 35 -3.47 17.95 13.77
N LEU A 36 -2.25 17.46 13.54
CA LEU A 36 -1.03 18.07 14.10
C LEU A 36 -0.80 19.50 13.60
N ILE A 37 -1.09 19.76 12.33
CA ILE A 37 -1.06 21.12 11.76
C ILE A 37 -2.09 22.02 12.45
N GLY A 38 -3.32 21.52 12.65
CA GLY A 38 -4.38 22.25 13.36
C GLY A 38 -4.04 22.59 14.81
N LEU A 39 -3.22 21.77 15.47
CA LEU A 39 -2.72 21.99 16.83
C LEU A 39 -1.44 22.86 16.88
N GLY A 40 -0.89 23.27 15.73
CA GLY A 40 0.37 24.02 15.66
C GLY A 40 1.62 23.21 16.08
N ALA A 41 1.50 21.89 16.14
CA ALA A 41 2.55 20.98 16.61
C ALA A 41 3.58 20.66 15.49
N PHE A 42 4.19 21.70 14.91
CA PHE A 42 5.08 21.58 13.75
C PHE A 42 6.30 20.68 13.99
N HIS A 43 6.80 20.62 15.22
CA HIS A 43 7.98 19.83 15.53
C HIS A 43 7.68 18.32 15.48
N LEU A 44 6.52 17.91 16.01
CA LEU A 44 6.04 16.54 15.93
C LEU A 44 5.74 16.16 14.47
N LEU A 45 5.14 17.07 13.69
CA LEU A 45 4.87 16.85 12.28
C LEU A 45 6.16 16.55 11.47
N SER A 46 7.21 17.33 11.70
CA SER A 46 8.52 17.15 11.06
C SER A 46 9.13 15.78 11.35
N VAL A 47 9.15 15.36 12.62
CA VAL A 47 9.68 14.05 13.03
C VAL A 47 8.84 12.92 12.44
N LEU A 48 7.51 13.08 12.45
CA LEU A 48 6.58 12.09 11.93
C LEU A 48 6.74 11.90 10.41
N LEU A 49 6.85 12.99 9.65
CA LEU A 49 7.10 12.95 8.21
C LEU A 49 8.43 12.27 7.88
N MET A 50 9.49 12.59 8.63
CA MET A 50 10.83 12.09 8.33
C MET A 50 11.00 10.61 8.66
N THR A 51 10.32 10.11 9.71
CA THR A 51 10.40 8.71 10.13
C THR A 51 9.34 7.84 9.46
N LEU A 52 8.06 8.13 9.70
CA LEU A 52 6.94 7.34 9.22
C LEU A 52 6.66 7.56 7.73
N GLY A 53 6.79 8.79 7.23
CA GLY A 53 6.60 9.07 5.80
C GLY A 53 7.62 8.34 4.93
N LEU A 54 8.88 8.32 5.36
CA LEU A 54 9.97 7.65 4.65
C LEU A 54 9.84 6.12 4.73
N LEU A 55 9.40 5.59 5.88
CA LEU A 55 9.10 4.17 6.07
C LEU A 55 7.92 3.73 5.19
N LEU A 56 6.82 4.49 5.18
CA LEU A 56 5.65 4.24 4.34
C LEU A 56 6.05 4.26 2.86
N ALA A 57 6.82 5.24 2.41
CA ALA A 57 7.30 5.31 1.04
C ALA A 57 8.16 4.09 0.65
N ARG A 58 9.03 3.61 1.55
CA ARG A 58 9.78 2.36 1.30
C ARG A 58 8.88 1.14 1.19
N LEU A 59 7.86 1.03 2.05
CA LEU A 59 6.90 -0.08 2.00
C LEU A 59 6.10 -0.11 0.68
N ALA A 60 5.87 1.04 0.04
CA ALA A 60 5.23 1.10 -1.29
C ALA A 60 6.03 0.31 -2.33
N ILE A 61 7.36 0.45 -2.32
CA ILE A 61 8.24 -0.22 -3.27
C ILE A 61 8.16 -1.74 -3.08
N PHE A 62 8.24 -2.20 -1.82
CA PHE A 62 8.10 -3.64 -1.51
C PHE A 62 6.74 -4.20 -1.93
N LEU A 63 5.66 -3.47 -1.68
CA LEU A 63 4.31 -3.86 -2.10
C LEU A 63 4.18 -3.92 -3.62
N PHE A 64 4.73 -2.94 -4.34
CA PHE A 64 4.71 -2.93 -5.79
C PHE A 64 5.47 -4.12 -6.36
N CYS A 65 6.67 -4.40 -5.84
CA CYS A 65 7.43 -5.59 -6.22
C CYS A 65 6.66 -6.88 -5.93
N PHE A 66 5.99 -6.98 -4.78
CA PHE A 66 5.21 -8.16 -4.42
C PHE A 66 4.01 -8.37 -5.34
N VAL A 67 3.30 -7.29 -5.69
CA VAL A 67 2.18 -7.33 -6.67
C VAL A 67 2.69 -7.74 -8.05
N ALA A 68 3.82 -7.20 -8.50
CA ALA A 68 4.43 -7.54 -9.79
C ALA A 68 4.82 -9.02 -9.85
N VAL A 69 5.47 -9.55 -8.80
CA VAL A 69 5.83 -10.97 -8.70
C VAL A 69 4.57 -11.85 -8.69
N ALA A 70 3.53 -11.46 -7.95
CA ALA A 70 2.27 -12.19 -7.94
C ALA A 70 1.59 -12.21 -9.32
N ALA A 71 1.63 -11.10 -10.07
CA ALA A 71 1.10 -11.00 -11.42
C ALA A 71 1.89 -11.84 -12.43
N ILE A 72 3.23 -11.85 -12.34
CA ILE A 72 4.08 -12.69 -13.19
C ILE A 72 3.86 -14.17 -12.88
N ALA A 73 3.76 -14.54 -11.60
CA ALA A 73 3.48 -15.91 -11.17
C ALA A 73 2.09 -16.39 -11.64
N GLU A 74 1.10 -15.50 -11.70
CA GLU A 74 -0.19 -15.77 -12.34
C GLU A 74 -0.04 -15.98 -13.85
N ALA A 75 0.65 -15.06 -14.56
CA ALA A 75 0.82 -15.16 -16.01
C ALA A 75 1.51 -16.46 -16.44
N TRP A 76 2.49 -16.95 -15.67
CA TRP A 76 3.17 -18.22 -15.95
C TRP A 76 2.23 -19.42 -15.84
N LYS A 77 1.22 -19.41 -14.96
CA LYS A 77 0.26 -20.53 -14.87
C LYS A 77 -0.60 -20.73 -16.11
N TYR A 78 -0.72 -19.71 -16.96
CA TYR A 78 -1.53 -19.74 -18.18
C TYR A 78 -0.70 -20.02 -19.44
N TRP A 79 0.62 -20.26 -19.30
CA TRP A 79 1.54 -20.71 -20.34
C TRP A 79 1.86 -22.19 -20.16
#